data_AF-A0A164EB58-F1
#
_entry.id   AF-A0A164EB58-F1
#
_cell.length_a   1.000
_cell.length_b   1.000
_cell.length_c   1.000
_cell.angle_alpha   90.00
_cell.angle_beta   90.00
_cell.angle_gamma   90.00
#
_symmetry.space_group_name_H-M   'P 1'
#
loop_
_entity.id
_entity.type
_entity.pdbx_description
1 polymer ?
#
loop_
_entity_poly.entity_id
_entity_poly.type
_entity_poly.pdbx_seq_one_letter_code
_entity_poly.pdbx_strand_id
1 'polypeptide(L)'
;MSQEHRHWMRNHPGERISIYDVPQLTKVPYERRFNSKNIKSAFTACGIYPFNRHAIPEHMFAPSSVTDLPNVAPPNETEGMNSLSALVSQRDSQQDVLGDIVNRQLNQQGIFI
;
A
#
# COMPACT_ATOMS: atom_id res chain seq x y z
N MET A 1 12.58 11.92 19.58
CA MET A 1 13.67 12.91 19.40
C MET A 1 15.02 12.19 19.36
N SER A 2 15.80 12.36 18.30
CA SER A 2 17.11 11.71 18.10
C SER A 2 18.15 12.16 19.14
N GLN A 3 19.11 11.29 19.49
CA GLN A 3 20.18 11.60 20.45
C GLN A 3 21.02 12.80 19.99
N GLU A 4 21.42 12.81 18.71
CA GLU A 4 22.25 13.89 18.17
C GLU A 4 21.50 15.23 18.12
N HIS A 5 20.19 15.21 17.89
CA HIS A 5 19.36 16.41 17.95
C HIS A 5 19.40 17.05 19.35
N ARG A 6 19.25 16.24 20.40
CA ARG A 6 19.35 16.74 21.80
C ARG A 6 20.74 17.27 22.11
N HIS A 7 21.79 16.60 21.61
CA HIS A 7 23.16 17.03 21.79
C HIS A 7 23.41 18.39 21.13
N TRP A 8 22.95 18.57 19.88
CA TRP A 8 23.09 19.82 19.16
C TRP A 8 22.33 20.97 19.83
N MET A 9 21.08 20.75 20.26
CA MET A 9 20.28 21.77 20.96
C MET A 9 20.90 22.23 22.28
N ARG A 10 21.68 21.35 22.94
CA ARG A 10 22.42 21.70 24.16
C ARG A 10 23.62 22.60 23.87
N ASN A 11 24.26 22.40 22.73
CA ASN A 11 25.45 23.15 22.32
C ASN A 11 25.10 24.47 21.61
N HIS A 12 23.89 24.59 21.04
CA HIS A 12 23.42 25.76 20.30
C HIS A 12 22.08 26.27 20.88
N PRO A 13 22.09 26.86 22.09
CA PRO A 13 20.86 27.30 22.75
C PRO A 13 20.24 28.51 22.02
N GLY A 14 18.95 28.42 21.70
CA GLY A 14 18.20 29.51 21.04
C GLY A 14 18.41 29.61 19.54
N GLU A 15 19.33 28.83 18.99
CA GLU A 15 19.54 28.73 17.55
C GLU A 15 18.58 27.72 16.91
N ARG A 16 18.22 27.97 15.65
CA ARG A 16 17.37 27.07 14.86
C ARG A 16 18.26 26.19 14.01
N ILE A 17 17.97 24.88 14.00
CA ILE A 17 18.60 23.93 13.10
C ILE A 17 18.34 24.36 11.65
N SER A 18 19.41 24.58 10.91
CA SER A 18 19.38 24.86 9.49
C SER A 18 19.46 23.57 8.67
N ILE A 19 19.10 23.65 7.39
CA ILE A 19 19.25 22.53 6.44
C ILE A 19 20.71 22.09 6.29
N TYR A 20 21.67 22.98 6.56
CA TYR A 20 23.10 22.69 6.51
C TYR A 20 23.63 21.93 7.73
N ASP A 21 22.88 21.91 8.85
CA ASP A 21 23.23 21.17 10.06
C ASP A 21 22.77 19.70 9.98
N VAL A 22 21.79 19.42 9.12
CA VAL A 22 21.19 18.08 8.95
C VAL A 22 22.24 17.01 8.59
N PRO A 23 23.20 17.23 7.68
CA PRO A 23 24.24 16.24 7.40
C PRO A 23 25.09 15.91 8.64
N GLN A 24 25.39 16.89 9.49
CA GLN A 24 26.17 16.67 10.71
C GLN A 24 25.37 15.87 11.74
N LEU A 25 24.09 16.21 11.91
CA LEU A 25 23.17 15.51 12.81
C LEU A 25 22.90 14.06 12.39
N THR A 26 22.93 13.77 11.09
CA THR A 26 22.65 12.43 10.54
C THR A 26 23.90 11.55 10.44
N LYS A 27 25.11 12.13 10.46
CA LYS A 27 26.38 11.40 10.36
C LYS A 27 26.51 10.28 11.40
N VAL A 28 26.39 10.62 12.68
CA VAL A 28 26.64 9.63 13.76
C VAL A 28 25.59 8.49 13.77
N PRO A 29 24.27 8.75 13.64
CA PRO A 29 23.28 7.69 13.51
C PRO A 29 23.50 6.84 12.26
N TYR A 30 23.92 7.45 11.16
CA TYR A 30 24.23 6.74 9.93
C TYR A 30 25.38 5.76 10.14
N GLU A 31 26.53 6.20 10.65
CA GLU A 31 27.68 5.34 10.95
C GLU A 31 27.34 4.22 11.96
N ARG A 32 26.53 4.54 12.97
CA ARG A 32 26.06 3.55 13.97
C ARG A 32 25.18 2.47 13.34
N ARG A 33 24.38 2.81 12.33
CA ARG A 33 23.43 1.87 11.70
C ARG A 33 24.04 1.13 10.52
N PHE A 34 24.71 1.82 9.62
CA PHE A 34 25.31 1.29 8.39
C PHE A 34 26.72 0.72 8.62
N ASN A 35 26.86 -0.14 9.62
CA ASN A 35 28.09 -0.90 9.82
C ASN A 35 27.95 -2.34 9.29
N SER A 36 29.08 -2.97 8.99
CA SER A 36 29.10 -4.31 8.40
C SER A 36 28.40 -5.36 9.26
N LYS A 37 28.39 -5.22 10.59
CA LYS A 37 27.70 -6.16 11.49
C LYS A 37 26.19 -6.09 11.31
N ASN A 38 25.63 -4.89 11.32
CA ASN A 38 24.19 -4.67 11.15
C ASN A 38 23.74 -5.06 9.73
N ILE A 39 24.53 -4.71 8.71
CA ILE A 39 24.24 -5.07 7.31
C ILE A 39 24.25 -6.59 7.12
N LYS A 40 25.29 -7.28 7.62
CA LYS A 40 25.35 -8.75 7.56
C LYS A 40 24.19 -9.40 8.31
N SER A 41 23.83 -8.87 9.49
CA SER A 41 22.68 -9.36 10.25
C SER A 41 21.37 -9.22 9.47
N ALA A 42 21.16 -8.07 8.81
CA ALA A 42 19.97 -7.86 7.97
C ALA A 42 19.96 -8.81 6.77
N PHE A 43 21.10 -8.99 6.09
CA PHE A 43 21.21 -9.95 5.00
C PHE A 43 21.04 -11.40 5.47
N THR A 44 21.43 -11.72 6.70
CA THR A 44 21.18 -13.03 7.31
C THR A 44 19.70 -13.26 7.51
N ALA A 45 18.97 -12.27 8.01
CA ALA A 45 17.52 -12.35 8.18
C ALA A 45 16.79 -12.54 6.84
N CYS A 46 17.31 -11.97 5.75
CA CYS A 46 16.78 -12.17 4.40
C CYS A 46 17.28 -13.45 3.70
N GLY A 47 18.15 -14.25 4.32
CA GLY A 47 18.76 -15.43 3.70
C GLY A 47 19.78 -15.13 2.59
N ILE A 48 20.17 -13.86 2.41
CA ILE A 48 21.15 -13.40 1.41
C ILE A 48 22.59 -13.66 1.91
N TYR A 49 22.82 -13.62 3.22
CA TYR A 49 24.13 -13.85 3.86
C TYR A 49 24.06 -14.99 4.89
N PRO A 50 25.08 -15.85 5.02
CA PRO A 50 26.25 -15.97 4.15
C PRO A 50 25.85 -16.43 2.74
N PHE A 51 26.66 -16.07 1.75
CA PHE A 51 26.40 -16.50 0.37
C PHE A 51 26.43 -18.02 0.29
N ASN A 52 25.27 -18.60 0.00
CA ASN A 52 25.10 -20.03 -0.19
C ASN A 52 24.34 -20.28 -1.49
N ARG A 53 25.05 -20.73 -2.53
CA ARG A 53 24.47 -21.04 -3.84
C ARG A 53 23.43 -22.16 -3.80
N HIS A 54 23.42 -22.96 -2.74
CA HIS A 54 22.49 -24.07 -2.52
C HIS A 54 21.41 -23.70 -1.49
N ALA A 55 21.30 -22.43 -1.09
CA ALA A 55 20.27 -21.99 -0.14
C ALA A 55 18.86 -22.14 -0.69
N ILE A 56 18.70 -21.97 -2.01
CA ILE A 56 17.44 -22.15 -2.71
C ILE A 56 17.45 -23.56 -3.32
N PRO A 57 16.55 -24.46 -2.91
CA PRO A 57 16.45 -25.79 -3.50
C PRO A 57 15.89 -25.71 -4.93
N GLU A 58 16.28 -26.66 -5.78
CA GLU A 58 16.00 -26.61 -7.23
C GLU A 58 14.50 -26.46 -7.57
N HIS A 59 13.63 -27.10 -6.81
CA HIS A 59 12.17 -27.00 -7.00
C HIS A 59 11.60 -25.59 -6.76
N MET A 60 12.28 -24.73 -5.99
CA MET A 60 11.82 -23.36 -5.76
C MET A 60 12.08 -22.44 -6.97
N PHE A 61 12.94 -22.88 -7.89
CA PHE A 61 13.12 -22.24 -9.20
C PHE A 61 12.13 -22.76 -10.25
N ALA A 62 11.29 -23.73 -9.90
CA ALA A 62 10.27 -24.21 -10.82
C ALA A 62 9.32 -23.05 -11.18
N PRO A 63 8.94 -22.92 -12.45
CA PRO A 63 7.97 -21.91 -12.85
C PRO A 63 6.67 -22.13 -12.05
N SER A 64 6.03 -21.05 -11.62
CA SER A 64 4.67 -21.15 -11.07
C SER A 64 3.77 -21.80 -12.12
N SER A 65 3.00 -22.81 -11.73
CA SER A 65 1.91 -23.30 -12.58
C SER A 65 0.91 -22.14 -12.72
N VAL A 66 0.84 -21.53 -13.90
CA VAL A 66 -0.11 -20.44 -14.19
C VAL A 66 -1.52 -20.98 -14.42
N THR A 67 -1.76 -22.29 -14.24
CA THR A 67 -2.91 -22.96 -14.84
C THR A 67 -3.64 -23.92 -13.91
N ASP A 68 -3.76 -23.57 -12.63
CA ASP A 68 -4.78 -24.18 -11.75
C ASP A 68 -5.99 -23.25 -11.63
N LEU A 69 -6.43 -22.67 -12.76
CA LEU A 69 -7.83 -22.23 -12.83
C LEU A 69 -8.66 -23.52 -12.98
N PRO A 70 -9.62 -23.79 -12.08
CA PRO A 70 -10.56 -24.86 -12.33
C PRO A 70 -11.18 -24.62 -13.71
N ASN A 71 -11.19 -25.65 -14.55
CA ASN A 71 -11.98 -25.64 -15.77
C ASN A 71 -13.45 -25.50 -15.35
N VAL A 72 -13.90 -24.26 -15.17
CA VAL A 72 -15.31 -23.96 -15.03
C VAL A 72 -15.88 -24.29 -16.39
N ALA A 73 -16.48 -25.49 -16.49
CA ALA A 73 -17.29 -25.87 -17.62
C ALA A 73 -18.21 -24.69 -17.95
N PRO A 74 -18.43 -24.37 -19.25
CA PRO A 74 -19.27 -23.25 -19.63
C PRO A 74 -20.60 -23.36 -18.88
N PRO A 75 -21.09 -22.27 -18.27
CA PRO A 75 -22.33 -22.33 -17.52
C PRO A 75 -23.41 -22.83 -18.46
N ASN A 76 -24.03 -23.95 -18.09
CA ASN A 76 -25.28 -24.38 -18.68
C ASN A 76 -26.20 -23.15 -18.70
N GLU A 77 -26.60 -22.72 -19.90
CA GLU A 77 -27.10 -21.36 -20.20
C GLU A 77 -28.45 -21.00 -19.55
N THR A 78 -28.86 -21.67 -18.47
CA THR A 78 -30.22 -21.59 -17.94
C THR A 78 -30.32 -20.96 -16.55
N GLU A 79 -29.22 -20.77 -15.82
CA GLU A 79 -29.30 -20.21 -14.44
C GLU A 79 -28.76 -18.78 -14.28
N GLY A 80 -28.01 -18.25 -15.25
CA GLY A 80 -27.41 -16.91 -15.16
C GLY A 80 -28.35 -15.72 -15.45
N MET A 81 -29.53 -15.97 -16.01
CA MET A 81 -30.47 -14.91 -16.42
C MET A 81 -31.37 -14.41 -15.28
N ASN A 82 -31.56 -15.21 -14.23
CA ASN A 82 -32.42 -14.84 -13.09
C ASN A 82 -31.68 -13.93 -12.08
N SER A 83 -30.36 -14.02 -11.99
CA SER A 83 -29.57 -13.25 -11.02
C SER A 83 -29.23 -11.84 -11.50
N LEU A 84 -28.96 -11.67 -12.80
CA LEU A 84 -28.68 -10.35 -13.39
C LEU A 84 -29.92 -9.48 -13.50
N SER A 85 -31.09 -10.08 -13.78
CA SER A 85 -32.37 -9.36 -13.82
C SER A 85 -32.78 -8.85 -12.43
N ALA A 86 -32.56 -9.62 -11.36
CA ALA A 86 -32.80 -9.17 -9.99
C ALA A 86 -31.92 -7.97 -9.59
N LEU A 87 -30.64 -7.98 -9.96
CA LEU A 87 -29.72 -6.86 -9.70
C LEU A 87 -29.97 -5.63 -10.56
N VAL A 88 -30.54 -5.80 -11.76
CA VAL A 88 -30.97 -4.73 -12.66
C VAL A 88 -32.24 -4.05 -12.13
N SER A 89 -33.27 -4.82 -11.75
CA SER A 89 -34.47 -4.24 -11.12
C SER A 89 -34.18 -3.51 -9.81
N GLN A 90 -33.17 -3.96 -9.06
CA GLN A 90 -32.75 -3.29 -7.83
C GLN A 90 -31.87 -2.05 -8.07
N ARG A 91 -31.22 -1.94 -9.25
CA ARG A 91 -30.51 -0.72 -9.66
C ARG A 91 -31.47 0.35 -10.18
N ASP A 92 -32.47 -0.03 -10.96
CA ASP A 92 -33.43 0.93 -11.55
C ASP A 92 -34.26 1.61 -10.45
N SER A 93 -34.69 0.85 -9.43
CA SER A 93 -35.43 1.40 -8.27
C SER A 93 -34.59 2.31 -7.36
N GLN A 94 -33.26 2.22 -7.38
CA GLN A 94 -32.37 3.11 -6.61
C GLN A 94 -32.04 4.40 -7.38
N GLN A 95 -32.03 4.36 -8.72
CA GLN A 95 -31.71 5.52 -9.55
C GLN A 95 -32.86 6.53 -9.62
N ASP A 96 -34.11 6.07 -9.63
CA ASP A 96 -35.30 6.95 -9.57
C ASP A 96 -35.35 7.77 -8.27
N VAL A 97 -34.95 7.18 -7.14
CA VAL A 97 -34.98 7.85 -5.84
C VAL A 97 -33.95 8.98 -5.76
N LEU A 98 -32.76 8.80 -6.34
CA LEU A 98 -31.75 9.86 -6.36
C LEU A 98 -32.12 10.99 -7.32
N GLY A 99 -32.71 10.67 -8.48
CA GLY A 99 -33.25 11.67 -9.40
C GLY A 99 -34.36 12.53 -8.78
N ASP A 100 -35.27 11.89 -8.04
CA ASP A 100 -36.36 12.57 -7.32
C ASP A 100 -35.88 13.43 -6.16
N ILE A 101 -34.81 13.03 -5.46
CA ILE A 101 -34.22 13.81 -4.37
C ILE A 101 -33.51 15.04 -4.93
N VAL A 102 -32.78 14.89 -6.04
CA VAL A 102 -32.08 16.01 -6.69
C VAL A 102 -33.07 17.02 -7.25
N ASN A 103 -34.14 16.57 -7.93
CA ASN A 103 -35.19 17.46 -8.45
C ASN A 103 -35.96 18.18 -7.32
N ARG A 104 -36.23 17.50 -6.20
CA ARG A 104 -36.86 18.14 -5.03
C ARG A 104 -35.96 19.17 -4.34
N GLN A 105 -34.65 18.96 -4.32
CA GLN A 105 -33.70 19.91 -3.74
C GLN A 105 -33.50 21.15 -4.64
N LEU A 106 -33.47 20.97 -5.96
CA LEU A 106 -33.32 22.08 -6.91
C LEU A 106 -34.55 22.99 -6.94
N ASN A 107 -35.77 22.44 -6.86
CA ASN A 107 -37.00 23.23 -6.80
C ASN A 107 -37.25 23.93 -5.44
N GLN A 108 -36.51 23.58 -4.38
CA GLN A 108 -36.61 24.26 -3.07
C GLN A 108 -35.67 25.47 -2.95
N GLN A 109 -34.69 25.61 -3.85
CA GLN A 109 -33.68 26.69 -3.77
C GLN A 109 -33.90 27.82 -4.78
N GLY A 110 -35.04 27.90 -5.46
CA GLY A 110 -35.45 29.11 -6.19
C GLY A 110 -34.41 29.72 -7.13
N ILE A 111 -33.53 28.93 -7.76
CA ILE A 111 -32.62 29.41 -8.80
C ILE A 111 -33.28 29.11 -10.14
N PHE A 112 -33.85 30.17 -10.71
CA PHE A 112 -34.39 30.21 -12.06
C PHE A 112 -33.23 30.39 -13.04
N ILE A 113 -32.98 29.40 -13.89
CA ILE A 113 -32.53 29.59 -15.28
C ILE A 113 -33.05 28.44 -16.14
#